data_AF-A0A494T5S3-F1
#
_entry.id   AF-A0A494T5S3-F1
#
_cell.length_a   1.000
_cell.length_b   1.000
_cell.length_c   1.000
_cell.angle_alpha   90.00
_cell.angle_beta   90.00
_cell.angle_gamma   90.00
#
_symmetry.space_group_name_H-M   'P 1'
#
loop_
_entity.id
_entity.type
_entity.pdbx_description
1 polymer ?
#
loop_
_entity_poly.entity_id
_entity_poly.type
_entity_poly.pdbx_seq_one_letter_code
_entity_poly.pdbx_strand_id
1 'polypeptide(L)'
;MSLSACSMLSGPSSSTLEELARNALIASAGNDPAGVAAAKAAKIETKGLCNSQAEKDTYVCGIEVTGKMPGDAQEGTRTLIVKAKKNASGKWVSVD
;
A
#
# COMPACT_ATOMS: atom_id res chain seq x y z
N MET A 1 -36.28 8.16 11.26
CA MET A 1 -34.98 8.75 11.63
C MET A 1 -33.98 8.32 10.57
N SER A 2 -33.58 9.28 9.72
CA SER A 2 -32.63 9.04 8.63
C SER A 2 -31.29 8.67 9.26
N LEU A 3 -30.90 7.40 9.16
CA LEU A 3 -29.58 6.95 9.57
C LEU A 3 -28.58 7.68 8.67
N SER A 4 -27.89 8.63 9.30
CA SER A 4 -26.83 9.45 8.74
C SER A 4 -25.99 8.64 7.77
N ALA A 5 -25.89 9.22 6.57
CA ALA A 5 -24.97 8.88 5.51
C ALA A 5 -23.84 7.96 5.97
N CYS A 6 -23.66 6.86 5.24
CA CYS A 6 -22.35 6.32 4.94
C CYS A 6 -21.48 7.50 4.47
N SER A 7 -20.89 8.25 5.40
CA SER A 7 -19.67 8.98 5.14
C SER A 7 -18.70 7.89 4.77
N MET A 8 -18.65 7.59 3.47
CA MET A 8 -17.58 6.89 2.83
C MET A 8 -16.33 7.66 3.26
N LEU A 9 -15.74 7.21 4.36
CA LEU A 9 -14.46 7.63 4.90
C LEU A 9 -13.52 7.63 3.71
N SER A 10 -13.17 8.82 3.25
CA SER A 10 -12.63 9.12 1.92
C SER A 10 -11.16 8.73 1.81
N GLY A 11 -10.83 7.49 2.17
CA GLY A 11 -9.51 6.90 2.05
C GLY A 11 -9.22 6.33 0.66
N PRO A 12 -7.97 5.92 0.41
CA PRO A 12 -7.62 5.21 -0.81
C PRO A 12 -8.38 3.89 -0.90
N SER A 13 -8.76 3.49 -2.12
CA SER A 13 -9.31 2.15 -2.36
C SER A 13 -8.24 1.09 -2.10
N SER A 14 -8.65 -0.15 -1.85
CA SER A 14 -7.73 -1.30 -1.78
C SER A 14 -6.83 -1.37 -3.01
N SER A 15 -7.39 -1.24 -4.22
CA SER A 15 -6.61 -1.23 -5.45
C SER A 15 -5.57 -0.11 -5.53
N THR A 16 -5.89 1.07 -4.98
CA THR A 16 -4.93 2.18 -4.90
C THR A 16 -3.78 1.83 -3.95
N LEU A 17 -4.10 1.26 -2.78
CA LEU A 17 -3.10 0.85 -1.80
C LEU A 17 -2.21 -0.28 -2.31
N GLU A 18 -2.78 -1.24 -3.04
CA GLU A 18 -2.03 -2.31 -3.68
C GLU A 18 -1.04 -1.77 -4.71
N GLU A 19 -1.47 -0.81 -5.52
CA GLU A 19 -0.60 -0.14 -6.51
C GLU A 19 0.52 0.65 -5.83
N LEU A 20 0.21 1.41 -4.77
CA LEU A 20 1.21 2.13 -3.99
C LEU A 20 2.22 1.18 -3.33
N ALA A 21 1.76 0.08 -2.72
CA ALA A 21 2.62 -0.95 -2.13
C ALA A 21 3.53 -1.59 -3.18
N ARG A 22 2.98 -1.91 -4.36
CA ARG A 22 3.73 -2.49 -5.48
C ARG A 22 4.81 -1.54 -5.97
N ASN A 23 4.46 -0.27 -6.14
CA ASN A 23 5.42 0.75 -6.58
C ASN A 23 6.53 0.94 -5.54
N ALA A 24 6.21 0.90 -4.24
CA ALA A 24 7.21 0.95 -3.17
C ALA A 24 8.16 -0.25 -3.19
N LEU A 25 7.64 -1.46 -3.42
CA LEU A 25 8.46 -2.67 -3.58
C LEU A 25 9.36 -2.64 -4.82
N ILE A 26 8.84 -2.13 -5.94
CA ILE A 26 9.63 -1.97 -7.17
C ILE A 26 10.73 -0.92 -6.94
N ALA A 27 10.40 0.19 -6.27
CA ALA A 27 11.37 1.22 -5.93
C ALA A 27 12.46 0.71 -4.98
N SER A 28 12.11 -0.12 -3.99
CA SER A 28 13.08 -0.70 -3.06
C SER A 28 14.00 -1.75 -3.71
N ALA A 29 13.54 -2.43 -4.76
CA ALA A 29 14.38 -3.29 -5.59
C ALA A 29 15.45 -2.50 -6.38
N GLY A 30 15.22 -1.20 -6.61
CA GLY A 30 16.14 -0.33 -7.33
C GLY A 30 16.41 -0.83 -8.76
N ASN A 31 17.68 -1.07 -9.07
CA ASN A 31 18.13 -1.55 -10.38
C ASN A 31 18.21 -3.08 -10.49
N ASP A 32 17.81 -3.84 -9.46
CA ASP A 32 17.85 -5.30 -9.51
C ASP A 32 16.67 -5.86 -10.34
N PRO A 33 16.89 -6.39 -11.55
CA PRO A 33 15.81 -6.87 -12.41
C PRO A 33 15.08 -8.07 -11.80
N ALA A 34 15.77 -8.91 -11.03
CA ALA A 34 15.16 -10.05 -10.34
C ALA A 34 14.21 -9.57 -9.24
N GLY A 35 14.63 -8.62 -8.41
CA GLY A 35 13.82 -7.98 -7.39
C GLY A 35 12.62 -7.24 -7.95
N VAL A 36 12.77 -6.50 -9.06
CA VAL A 36 11.65 -5.84 -9.73
C VAL A 36 10.64 -6.87 -10.27
N ALA A 37 11.11 -7.96 -10.87
CA ALA A 37 10.24 -9.04 -11.33
C ALA A 37 9.51 -9.71 -10.16
N ALA A 38 10.19 -9.93 -9.04
CA ALA A 38 9.61 -10.56 -7.86
C ALA A 38 8.58 -9.64 -7.18
N ALA A 39 8.85 -8.33 -7.08
CA ALA A 39 7.89 -7.33 -6.62
C ALA A 39 6.64 -7.26 -7.50
N LYS A 40 6.79 -7.41 -8.82
CA LYS A 40 5.64 -7.50 -9.76
C LYS A 40 4.86 -8.81 -9.63
N ALA A 41 5.53 -9.90 -9.28
CA ALA A 41 4.90 -11.21 -9.08
C ALA A 41 4.26 -11.37 -7.70
N ALA A 42 4.62 -10.52 -6.72
CA ALA A 42 4.11 -10.61 -5.36
C ALA A 42 2.58 -10.45 -5.31
N LYS A 43 1.94 -11.30 -4.50
CA LYS A 43 0.54 -11.17 -4.13
C LYS A 43 0.43 -10.09 -3.06
N ILE A 44 -0.35 -9.05 -3.32
CA ILE A 44 -0.54 -7.92 -2.41
C ILE A 44 -1.99 -7.98 -1.94
N GLU A 45 -2.20 -7.95 -0.63
CA GLU A 45 -3.53 -8.01 -0.02
C GLU A 45 -3.65 -6.92 1.04
N THR A 46 -4.64 -6.04 0.88
CA THR A 46 -4.96 -5.04 1.89
C THR A 46 -5.76 -5.68 3.02
N LYS A 47 -5.11 -6.16 4.08
CA LYS A 47 -5.80 -6.76 5.25
C LYS A 47 -6.42 -5.76 6.24
N GLY A 48 -6.70 -4.54 5.77
CA GLY A 48 -7.79 -3.73 6.33
C GLY A 48 -7.48 -2.85 7.53
N LEU A 49 -6.23 -2.80 8.01
CA LEU A 49 -5.85 -1.82 9.05
C LEU A 49 -5.31 -0.55 8.39
N CYS A 50 -6.21 0.34 7.97
CA CYS A 50 -5.89 1.70 7.55
C CYS A 50 -6.27 2.69 8.66
N ASN A 51 -5.25 3.28 9.28
CA ASN A 51 -5.43 4.29 10.30
C ASN A 51 -5.25 5.70 9.69
N SER A 52 -6.35 6.44 9.55
CA SER A 52 -6.34 7.84 9.11
C SER A 52 -6.15 8.84 10.26
N GLN A 53 -6.06 8.36 11.50
CA GLN A 53 -5.85 9.18 12.69
C GLN A 53 -4.39 9.18 13.16
N ALA A 54 -3.54 8.33 12.56
CA ALA A 54 -2.12 8.29 12.89
C ALA A 54 -1.42 9.60 12.52
N GLU A 55 -1.80 10.21 11.38
CA GLU A 55 -1.19 11.42 10.85
C GLU A 55 -2.25 12.29 10.15
N LYS A 56 -2.14 13.62 10.24
CA LYS A 56 -3.11 14.53 9.62
C LYS A 56 -3.09 14.40 8.10
N ASP A 57 -4.27 14.24 7.50
CA ASP A 57 -4.49 14.09 6.05
C ASP A 57 -3.73 12.92 5.41
N THR A 58 -3.31 11.93 6.21
CA THR A 58 -2.49 10.79 5.77
C THR A 58 -3.10 9.49 6.28
N TYR A 59 -3.20 8.51 5.39
CA TYR A 59 -3.72 7.18 5.69
C TYR A 59 -2.55 6.22 5.85
N VAL A 60 -2.38 5.66 7.05
CA VAL A 60 -1.34 4.67 7.33
C VAL A 60 -1.97 3.29 7.26
N CYS A 61 -1.65 2.53 6.22
CA CYS A 61 -2.26 1.24 5.92
C CYS A 61 -1.26 0.10 6.02
N GLY A 62 -1.61 -0.95 6.76
CA GLY A 62 -0.91 -2.23 6.75
C GLY A 62 -1.33 -3.06 5.54
N ILE A 63 -0.37 -3.41 4.69
CA ILE A 63 -0.54 -4.18 3.46
C ILE A 63 0.24 -5.48 3.60
N GLU A 64 -0.43 -6.62 3.52
CA GLU A 64 0.25 -7.91 3.48
C GLU A 64 0.74 -8.16 2.07
N VAL A 65 2.00 -8.53 1.95
CA VAL A 65 2.63 -8.92 0.69
C VAL A 65 3.18 -10.31 0.85
N THR A 66 2.71 -11.22 0.00
CA THR A 66 3.17 -12.60 -0.07
C THR A 66 3.92 -12.82 -1.37
N GLY A 67 5.17 -13.25 -1.26
CA GLY A 67 6.00 -13.61 -2.41
C GLY A 67 7.48 -13.62 -2.05
N LYS A 68 8.32 -13.88 -3.04
CA LYS A 68 9.76 -13.73 -2.91
C LYS A 68 10.11 -12.25 -3.03
N MET A 69 10.49 -11.60 -1.93
CA MET A 69 10.90 -10.19 -2.01
C MET A 69 12.34 -10.08 -2.52
N PRO A 70 12.74 -8.90 -3.05
CA PRO A 70 14.15 -8.65 -3.38
C PRO A 70 15.04 -8.96 -2.17
N GLY A 71 16.03 -9.84 -2.35
CA GLY A 71 16.95 -10.26 -1.28
C GLY A 71 16.47 -11.40 -0.38
N ASP A 72 15.21 -11.84 -0.48
CA ASP A 72 14.71 -12.98 0.30
C ASP A 72 15.07 -14.32 -0.38
N ALA A 73 15.57 -15.27 0.42
CA ALA A 73 15.94 -16.60 -0.07
C ALA A 73 14.72 -17.47 -0.43
N GLN A 74 13.58 -17.24 0.22
CA GLN A 74 12.33 -18.00 0.09
C GLN A 74 11.12 -17.07 0.00
N GLU A 75 9.99 -17.61 -0.45
CA GLU A 75 8.73 -16.88 -0.40
C GLU A 75 8.27 -16.71 1.05
N GLY A 76 7.71 -15.55 1.36
CA GLY A 76 7.15 -15.28 2.68
C GLY A 76 6.05 -14.22 2.61
N THR A 77 5.25 -14.15 3.68
CA THR A 77 4.30 -13.07 3.90
C THR A 77 4.91 -12.03 4.81
N ARG A 78 4.88 -10.76 4.42
CA ARG A 78 5.33 -9.64 5.26
C ARG A 78 4.31 -8.52 5.19
N THR A 79 4.21 -7.75 6.27
CA THR A 79 3.36 -6.57 6.30
C THR A 79 4.19 -5.34 5.95
N LEU A 80 3.84 -4.67 4.86
CA LEU A 80 4.35 -3.35 4.49
C LEU A 80 3.42 -2.29 5.06
N ILE A 81 4.01 -1.20 5.55
CA ILE A 81 3.25 -0.01 5.93
C ILE A 81 3.29 0.96 4.77
N VAL A 82 2.12 1.23 4.19
CA VAL A 82 1.97 2.24 3.13
C VAL A 82 1.30 3.46 3.73
N LYS A 83 1.98 4.59 3.63
CA LYS A 83 1.42 5.90 3.98
C LYS A 83 0.93 6.58 2.72
N ALA A 84 -0.38 6.84 2.64
CA ALA A 84 -1.00 7.44 1.47
C ALA A 84 -1.57 8.82 1.78
N LYS A 85 -1.29 9.80 0.93
CA LYS A 85 -1.83 11.17 1.02
C LYS A 85 -2.34 11.62 -0.35
N LYS A 86 -3.35 12.50 -0.38
CA LYS A 86 -3.76 13.16 -1.63
C LYS A 86 -2.79 14.28 -1.99
N ASN A 87 -2.29 14.26 -3.22
CA ASN A 87 -1.51 15.37 -3.78
C ASN A 87 -2.42 16.55 -4.20
N ALA A 88 -1.82 17.64 -4.70
CA ALA A 88 -2.54 18.83 -5.16
C ALA A 88 -3.56 18.54 -6.28
N SER A 89 -3.38 17.44 -7.03
CA SER A 89 -4.30 16.98 -8.08
C SER A 89 -5.39 16.04 -7.56
N GLY A 90 -5.47 15.80 -6.25
CA GLY A 90 -6.44 14.91 -5.62
C GLY A 90 -6.15 13.42 -5.78
N LYS A 91 -4.98 13.04 -6.34
CA LYS A 91 -4.55 11.64 -6.49
C LYS A 91 -3.82 11.17 -5.23
N TRP A 92 -4.06 9.92 -4.84
CA TRP A 92 -3.32 9.27 -3.77
C TRP A 92 -1.89 8.99 -4.22
N VAL A 93 -0.94 9.37 -3.37
CA VAL A 93 0.49 9.10 -3.54
C VAL A 93 1.05 8.53 -2.25
N SER A 94 2.08 7.69 -2.38
CA SER A 94 2.85 7.23 -1.22
C SER A 94 3.69 8.39 -0.68
N VAL A 95 3.69 8.58 0.64
CA VAL A 95 4.50 9.58 1.33
C VAL A 95 5.32 8.86 2.39
N ASP A 96 6.57 8.53 2.08
CA ASP A 96 7.49 7.90 3.03
C ASP A 96 7.93 8.91 4.10
#